data_AF-A0A5U4CQ67-F1
#
_entry.id   AF-A0A5U4CQ67-F1
#
_cell.length_a   1.000
_cell.length_b   1.000
_cell.length_c   1.000
_cell.angle_alpha   90.00
_cell.angle_beta   90.00
_cell.angle_gamma   90.00
#
_symmetry.space_group_name_H-M   'P 1'
#
loop_
_entity.id
_entity.type
_entity.pdbx_description
1 polymer ?
#
loop_
_entity_poly.entity_id
_entity_poly.type
_entity_poly.pdbx_seq_one_letter_code
_entity_poly.pdbx_strand_id
1 'polypeptide(L)'
;MSKYCLIIIGLDARFSSKVIDSLNKRRPEVLIYALQPHDSFSLVEKKNNQMFEWLNESLNQESIIGIGAFIERNYKHKDFFKKNLSMSSFTVCDLDFTYAPDIDTESRFSKFVNDLILLFENEIEEIKKSIIFLNNEFICGYSKTPLLLPFTSYNIREMRTLAEDVFTKLHRNEDKKNAIKKIKNKFDYNNKKVKVKIENNKELECYTGNGMIFKSPGKHKHGVKKLGLTETHIRTCFVSAIFRFGSKIVDGFHYDCTNLHGGNVNKKLINCCGKGENYKNEYINIYPNDFIRTKK
;
A
#
# COMPACT_ATOMS: atom_id res chain seq x y z
N MET A 1 15.52 -15.13 -6.29
CA MET A 1 15.72 -14.53 -4.96
C MET A 1 14.61 -13.52 -4.74
N SER A 2 13.81 -13.67 -3.68
CA SER A 2 12.74 -12.73 -3.36
C SER A 2 13.34 -11.39 -2.92
N LYS A 3 12.82 -10.28 -3.45
CA LYS A 3 13.33 -8.93 -3.27
C LYS A 3 12.30 -8.03 -2.62
N TYR A 4 12.76 -7.03 -1.87
CA TYR A 4 11.95 -5.89 -1.46
C TYR A 4 12.23 -4.74 -2.41
N CYS A 5 11.26 -3.87 -2.61
CA CYS A 5 11.46 -2.60 -3.29
C CYS A 5 11.37 -1.46 -2.28
N LEU A 6 12.37 -0.58 -2.28
CA LEU A 6 12.40 0.60 -1.44
C LEU A 6 12.53 1.86 -2.30
N ILE A 7 11.69 2.83 -2.02
CA ILE A 7 11.73 4.16 -2.62
C ILE A 7 12.22 5.16 -1.56
N ILE A 8 13.23 5.98 -1.86
CA ILE A 8 13.74 7.04 -0.98
C ILE A 8 13.45 8.38 -1.63
N ILE A 9 12.65 9.23 -1.00
CA ILE A 9 12.23 10.53 -1.53
C ILE A 9 12.86 11.65 -0.71
N GLY A 10 13.56 12.56 -1.39
CA GLY A 10 14.21 13.71 -0.78
C GLY A 10 15.67 13.47 -0.36
N LEU A 11 16.32 12.41 -0.86
CA LEU A 11 17.73 12.12 -0.57
C LEU A 11 18.62 13.05 -1.42
N ASP A 12 19.45 13.88 -0.79
CA ASP A 12 20.30 14.87 -1.47
C ASP A 12 21.36 14.24 -2.39
N ALA A 13 21.58 14.85 -3.56
CA ALA A 13 22.46 14.35 -4.60
C ALA A 13 23.92 14.29 -4.17
N ARG A 14 24.34 15.15 -3.24
CA ARG A 14 25.72 15.21 -2.74
C ARG A 14 26.16 13.89 -2.13
N PHE A 15 25.24 13.13 -1.54
CA PHE A 15 25.52 11.86 -0.89
C PHE A 15 24.69 10.69 -1.40
N SER A 16 23.70 10.91 -2.27
CA SER A 16 22.79 9.85 -2.72
C SER A 16 23.52 8.67 -3.37
N SER A 17 24.50 8.90 -4.25
CA SER A 17 25.22 7.80 -4.91
C SER A 17 25.91 6.92 -3.87
N LYS A 18 26.71 7.51 -2.98
CA LYS A 18 27.45 6.76 -1.95
C LYS A 18 26.52 6.00 -1.01
N VAL A 19 25.40 6.58 -0.62
CA VAL A 19 24.38 5.91 0.20
C VAL A 19 23.76 4.74 -0.56
N ILE A 20 23.29 4.96 -1.78
CA ILE A 20 22.62 3.94 -2.61
C ILE A 20 23.58 2.80 -2.96
N ASP A 21 24.81 3.11 -3.37
CA ASP A 21 25.82 2.11 -3.74
C ASP A 21 26.18 1.22 -2.54
N SER A 22 26.33 1.83 -1.35
CA SER A 22 26.60 1.10 -0.12
C SER A 22 25.40 0.22 0.27
N LEU A 23 24.18 0.74 0.21
CA LEU A 23 22.97 -0.02 0.52
C LEU A 23 22.77 -1.18 -0.48
N ASN A 24 22.95 -0.96 -1.79
CA ASN A 24 22.86 -2.02 -2.80
C ASN A 24 23.88 -3.14 -2.56
N LYS A 25 25.10 -2.79 -2.11
CA LYS A 25 26.13 -3.78 -1.76
C LYS A 25 25.80 -4.55 -0.48
N ARG A 26 25.30 -3.86 0.55
CA ARG A 26 24.98 -4.44 1.86
C ARG A 26 23.67 -5.21 1.88
N ARG A 27 22.71 -4.79 1.04
CA ARG A 27 21.32 -5.29 0.98
C ARG A 27 20.95 -5.69 -0.46
N PRO A 28 21.62 -6.69 -1.05
CA PRO A 28 21.34 -7.11 -2.43
C PRO A 28 19.93 -7.68 -2.62
N GLU A 29 19.22 -7.99 -1.53
CA GLU A 29 17.82 -8.39 -1.52
C GLU A 29 16.84 -7.21 -1.62
N VAL A 30 17.32 -5.95 -1.59
CA VAL A 30 16.49 -4.75 -1.67
C VAL A 30 16.84 -3.98 -2.95
N LEU A 31 15.83 -3.77 -3.79
CA LEU A 31 15.92 -2.86 -4.93
C LEU A 31 15.64 -1.43 -4.43
N ILE A 32 16.58 -0.53 -4.64
CA ILE A 32 16.49 0.84 -4.13
C ILE A 32 16.34 1.84 -5.28
N TYR A 33 15.34 2.70 -5.17
CA TYR A 33 15.10 3.82 -6.06
C TYR A 33 15.11 5.13 -5.26
N ALA A 34 15.81 6.17 -5.72
CA ALA A 34 15.92 7.43 -4.98
C ALA A 34 15.52 8.65 -5.82
N LEU A 35 14.87 9.61 -5.16
CA LEU A 35 14.38 10.87 -5.72
C LEU A 35 14.95 12.07 -4.96
N GLN A 36 15.25 13.13 -5.70
CA GLN A 36 16.10 14.24 -5.25
C GLN A 36 15.29 15.44 -4.72
N PRO A 37 15.80 16.20 -3.73
CA PRO A 37 15.06 17.31 -3.12
C PRO A 37 14.81 18.50 -4.04
N HIS A 38 15.76 18.81 -4.93
CA HIS A 38 15.79 20.04 -5.74
C HIS A 38 14.97 19.96 -7.04
N ASP A 39 14.36 18.81 -7.34
CA ASP A 39 13.56 18.63 -8.55
C ASP A 39 12.39 19.65 -8.59
N SER A 40 12.14 20.24 -9.76
CA SER A 40 10.94 21.04 -10.00
C SER A 40 9.70 20.14 -9.99
N PHE A 41 8.51 20.71 -9.75
CA PHE A 41 7.28 19.92 -9.70
C PHE A 41 7.03 19.07 -10.97
N SER A 42 7.25 19.64 -12.15
CA SER A 42 7.12 18.92 -13.43
C SER A 42 8.13 17.78 -13.57
N LEU A 43 9.36 17.99 -13.09
CA LEU A 43 10.39 16.95 -13.08
C LEU A 43 10.05 15.83 -12.09
N VAL A 44 9.51 16.19 -10.92
CA VAL A 44 9.03 15.24 -9.90
C VAL A 44 7.92 14.36 -10.48
N GLU A 45 6.95 14.93 -11.18
CA GLU A 45 5.87 14.17 -11.82
C GLU A 45 6.41 13.19 -12.88
N LYS A 46 7.34 13.65 -13.72
CA LYS A 46 8.01 12.79 -14.71
C LYS A 46 8.77 11.64 -14.06
N LYS A 47 9.58 11.91 -13.03
CA LYS A 47 10.33 10.86 -12.32
C LYS A 47 9.41 9.90 -11.57
N ASN A 48 8.30 10.37 -11.01
CA ASN A 48 7.28 9.51 -10.42
C ASN A 48 6.71 8.51 -11.45
N ASN A 49 6.45 8.95 -12.69
CA ASN A 49 6.00 8.06 -13.75
C ASN A 49 7.06 7.00 -14.11
N GLN A 50 8.34 7.39 -14.19
CA GLN A 50 9.46 6.46 -14.43
C GLN A 50 9.65 5.45 -13.30
N MET A 51 9.49 5.89 -12.04
CA MET A 51 9.52 5.01 -10.88
C MET A 51 8.45 3.92 -10.97
N PHE A 52 7.23 4.26 -11.39
CA PHE A 52 6.15 3.29 -11.59
C PHE A 52 6.38 2.37 -12.80
N GLU A 53 7.09 2.82 -13.85
CA GLU A 53 7.55 1.95 -14.95
C GLU A 53 8.49 0.88 -14.43
N TRP A 54 9.53 1.34 -13.75
CA TRP A 54 10.55 0.47 -13.20
C TRP A 54 9.98 -0.51 -12.18
N LEU A 55 9.07 -0.06 -11.31
CA LEU A 55 8.39 -0.93 -10.35
C LEU A 55 7.54 -1.99 -11.08
N ASN A 56 6.82 -1.60 -12.13
CA ASN A 56 5.99 -2.53 -12.90
C ASN A 56 6.83 -3.59 -13.65
N GLU A 57 7.94 -3.18 -14.27
CA GLU A 57 8.89 -4.12 -14.89
C GLU A 57 9.44 -5.10 -13.86
N SER A 58 9.80 -4.60 -12.67
CA SER A 58 10.32 -5.43 -11.59
C SER A 58 9.26 -6.41 -11.04
N LEU A 59 7.99 -6.02 -11.07
CA LEU A 59 6.86 -6.88 -10.68
C LEU A 59 6.58 -7.98 -11.70
N ASN A 60 6.70 -7.69 -12.99
CA ASN A 60 6.55 -8.69 -14.06
C ASN A 60 7.59 -9.80 -14.00
N GLN A 61 8.75 -9.53 -13.37
CA GLN A 61 9.78 -10.53 -13.11
C GLN A 61 9.49 -11.38 -11.85
N GLU A 62 8.30 -11.25 -11.26
CA GLU A 62 7.76 -11.95 -10.06
C GLU A 62 8.72 -11.99 -8.85
N SER A 63 9.71 -11.10 -8.80
CA SER A 63 10.77 -11.13 -7.79
C SER A 63 10.43 -10.36 -6.52
N ILE A 64 9.44 -9.46 -6.53
CA ILE A 64 9.15 -8.56 -5.40
C ILE A 64 8.11 -9.16 -4.44
N ILE A 65 8.45 -9.22 -3.14
CA ILE A 65 7.57 -9.71 -2.07
C ILE A 65 7.04 -8.59 -1.17
N GLY A 66 7.57 -7.37 -1.28
CA GLY A 66 7.07 -6.22 -0.56
C GLY A 66 7.66 -4.88 -1.00
N ILE A 67 6.94 -3.80 -0.70
CA ILE A 67 7.28 -2.45 -1.14
C ILE A 67 7.22 -1.43 0.01
N GLY A 68 8.22 -0.55 0.09
CA GLY A 68 8.31 0.49 1.11
C GLY A 68 8.74 1.83 0.53
N ALA A 69 8.47 2.91 1.26
CA ALA A 69 8.91 4.25 0.91
C ALA A 69 9.40 5.02 2.14
N PHE A 70 10.55 5.67 2.02
CA PHE A 70 11.03 6.69 2.93
C PHE A 70 10.79 8.06 2.31
N ILE A 71 10.12 8.94 3.04
CA ILE A 71 9.91 10.32 2.61
C ILE A 71 10.62 11.22 3.61
N GLU A 72 11.53 12.05 3.11
CA GLU A 72 12.16 13.08 3.91
C GLU A 72 11.07 14.00 4.49
N ARG A 73 11.09 14.18 5.82
CA ARG A 73 10.06 14.87 6.59
C ARG A 73 9.77 16.29 6.10
N ASN A 74 10.79 17.02 5.66
CA ASN A 74 10.74 18.41 5.24
C ASN A 74 10.66 18.59 3.72
N TYR A 75 10.49 17.50 2.97
CA TYR A 75 10.51 17.57 1.53
C TYR A 75 9.32 18.36 1.02
N LYS A 76 9.60 19.41 0.26
CA LYS A 76 8.60 20.36 -0.27
C LYS A 76 7.44 19.70 -1.02
N HIS A 77 7.66 18.52 -1.61
CA HIS A 77 6.65 17.78 -2.37
C HIS A 77 6.18 16.48 -1.67
N LYS A 78 6.39 16.34 -0.35
CA LYS A 78 5.98 15.14 0.40
C LYS A 78 4.50 14.81 0.25
N ASP A 79 3.63 15.81 0.26
CA ASP A 79 2.18 15.61 0.17
C ASP A 79 1.77 15.11 -1.22
N PHE A 80 2.51 15.51 -2.27
CA PHE A 80 2.32 14.97 -3.61
C PHE A 80 2.59 13.47 -3.63
N PHE A 81 3.71 13.01 -3.04
CA PHE A 81 4.03 11.59 -2.96
C PHE A 81 3.05 10.81 -2.08
N LYS A 82 2.66 11.35 -0.92
CA LYS A 82 1.65 10.70 -0.07
C LYS A 82 0.34 10.49 -0.84
N LYS A 83 -0.12 11.48 -1.62
CA LYS A 83 -1.32 11.32 -2.46
C LYS A 83 -1.13 10.33 -3.61
N ASN A 84 0.02 10.35 -4.29
CA ASN A 84 0.23 9.61 -5.54
C ASN A 84 0.81 8.20 -5.37
N LEU A 85 1.49 7.91 -4.27
CA LEU A 85 1.97 6.56 -3.99
C LEU A 85 0.82 5.58 -3.75
N SER A 86 -0.46 6.00 -3.78
CA SER A 86 -1.58 5.21 -3.24
C SER A 86 -1.17 4.75 -1.85
N MET A 87 -1.25 5.61 -0.83
CA MET A 87 -0.78 5.28 0.53
C MET A 87 -1.12 3.85 0.95
N SER A 88 -2.29 3.37 0.51
CA SER A 88 -2.73 2.00 0.72
C SER A 88 -1.76 0.90 0.26
N SER A 89 -0.81 1.12 -0.65
CA SER A 89 0.01 0.07 -1.27
C SER A 89 1.41 -0.06 -0.68
N PHE A 90 1.95 1.00 -0.09
CA PHE A 90 3.32 1.06 0.43
C PHE A 90 3.33 1.10 1.96
N THR A 91 4.37 0.55 2.58
CA THR A 91 4.74 0.95 3.94
C THR A 91 5.50 2.27 3.85
N VAL A 92 4.89 3.36 4.30
CA VAL A 92 5.50 4.70 4.24
C VAL A 92 6.03 5.10 5.61
N CYS A 93 7.28 5.56 5.66
CA CYS A 93 7.88 6.13 6.87
C CYS A 93 8.44 7.53 6.57
N ASP A 94 8.06 8.50 7.41
CA ASP A 94 8.67 9.83 7.38
C ASP A 94 9.98 9.78 8.18
N LEU A 95 11.10 10.07 7.52
CA LEU A 95 12.41 10.11 8.14
C LEU A 95 12.99 11.52 8.11
N ASP A 96 13.67 11.89 9.18
CA ASP A 96 14.40 13.14 9.26
C ASP A 96 15.86 12.86 8.90
N PHE A 97 16.23 13.23 7.68
CA PHE A 97 17.58 13.08 7.16
C PHE A 97 18.05 14.31 6.38
N THR A 98 17.26 15.39 6.38
CA THR A 98 17.74 16.74 6.05
C THR A 98 18.37 17.35 7.28
N TYR A 99 19.62 17.01 7.51
CA TYR A 99 20.57 18.02 7.92
C TYR A 99 21.46 18.18 6.69
N ALA A 100 21.63 19.39 6.19
CA ALA A 100 22.83 19.70 5.44
C ALA A 100 23.81 20.12 6.55
N PRO A 101 24.63 19.21 7.11
CA PRO A 101 25.70 19.70 7.94
C PRO A 101 26.49 20.71 7.12
N ASP A 102 27.09 21.70 7.78
CA ASP A 102 28.25 22.40 7.23
C ASP A 102 29.36 21.33 7.09
N ILE A 103 29.28 20.59 5.98
CA ILE A 103 30.24 19.57 5.61
C ILE A 103 31.41 20.33 4.99
N ASP A 104 32.29 20.78 5.85
CA ASP A 104 33.52 21.51 5.53
C ASP A 104 34.72 20.56 5.34
N THR A 105 34.59 19.29 5.73
CA THR A 105 35.67 18.29 5.71
C THR A 105 35.20 16.93 5.19
N GLU A 106 36.12 16.20 4.53
CA GLU A 106 35.87 14.85 4.02
C GLU A 106 35.55 13.84 5.14
N SER A 107 36.16 14.02 6.32
CA SER A 107 35.87 13.21 7.51
C SER A 107 34.41 13.37 7.97
N ARG A 108 33.92 14.61 8.07
CA ARG A 108 32.51 14.87 8.43
C ARG A 108 31.55 14.37 7.36
N PHE A 109 31.89 14.54 6.08
CA PHE A 109 31.13 13.98 4.96
C PHE A 109 30.98 12.46 5.11
N SER A 110 32.09 11.76 5.32
CA SER A 110 32.13 10.30 5.41
C SER A 110 31.38 9.78 6.63
N LYS A 111 31.51 10.46 7.78
CA LYS A 111 30.73 10.14 8.97
C LYS A 111 29.23 10.28 8.72
N PHE A 112 28.80 11.42 8.15
CA PHE A 112 27.40 11.67 7.84
C PHE A 112 26.81 10.63 6.88
N VAL A 113 27.54 10.27 5.81
CA VAL A 113 27.11 9.21 4.88
C VAL A 113 26.95 7.87 5.60
N ASN A 114 27.90 7.50 6.47
CA ASN A 114 27.80 6.27 7.25
C ASN A 114 26.60 6.29 8.21
N ASP A 115 26.34 7.41 8.87
CA ASP A 115 25.17 7.57 9.76
C ASP A 115 23.86 7.41 8.97
N LEU A 116 23.77 7.98 7.75
CA LEU A 116 22.62 7.78 6.86
C LEU A 116 22.46 6.32 6.41
N ILE A 117 23.55 5.65 6.08
CA ILE A 117 23.51 4.23 5.69
C ILE A 117 22.94 3.41 6.86
N LEU A 118 23.46 3.60 8.08
CA LEU A 118 22.98 2.89 9.26
C LEU A 118 21.50 3.20 9.57
N LEU A 119 21.08 4.45 9.41
CA LEU A 119 19.67 4.85 9.54
C LEU A 119 18.80 4.07 8.55
N PHE A 120 19.14 4.07 7.26
CA PHE A 120 18.35 3.37 6.24
C PHE A 120 18.39 1.85 6.43
N GLU A 121 19.50 1.26 6.85
CA GLU A 121 19.59 -0.18 7.12
C GLU A 121 18.64 -0.59 8.26
N ASN A 122 18.61 0.18 9.35
CA ASN A 122 17.70 -0.09 10.47
C ASN A 122 16.23 0.02 10.04
N GLU A 123 15.91 1.05 9.25
CA GLU A 123 14.54 1.29 8.79
C GLU A 123 14.09 0.26 7.74
N ILE A 124 14.99 -0.21 6.88
CA ILE A 124 14.73 -1.33 5.96
C ILE A 124 14.32 -2.56 6.74
N GLU A 125 15.01 -2.89 7.84
CA GLU A 125 14.65 -4.04 8.66
C GLU A 125 13.29 -3.88 9.36
N GLU A 126 12.95 -2.69 9.85
CA GLU A 126 11.61 -2.43 10.41
C GLU A 126 10.50 -2.52 9.36
N ILE A 127 10.75 -2.04 8.13
CA ILE A 127 9.81 -2.19 7.01
C ILE A 127 9.62 -3.68 6.70
N LYS A 128 10.71 -4.46 6.58
CA LYS A 128 10.66 -5.89 6.31
C LYS A 128 9.86 -6.64 7.37
N LYS A 129 10.12 -6.38 8.65
CA LYS A 129 9.36 -6.97 9.77
C LYS A 129 7.86 -6.64 9.66
N SER A 130 7.53 -5.39 9.35
CA SER A 130 6.13 -4.95 9.17
C SER A 130 5.46 -5.64 7.98
N ILE A 131 6.17 -5.75 6.86
CA ILE A 131 5.68 -6.41 5.64
C ILE A 131 5.43 -7.90 5.89
N ILE A 132 6.38 -8.61 6.52
CA ILE A 132 6.25 -10.03 6.86
C ILE A 132 5.03 -10.24 7.77
N PHE A 133 4.89 -9.39 8.79
CA PHE A 133 3.78 -9.47 9.73
C PHE A 133 2.42 -9.26 9.02
N LEU A 134 2.30 -8.22 8.20
CA LEU A 134 1.08 -7.92 7.45
C LEU A 134 0.77 -8.98 6.38
N ASN A 135 1.79 -9.58 5.76
CA ASN A 135 1.60 -10.67 4.81
C ASN A 135 0.97 -11.89 5.50
N ASN A 136 1.40 -12.23 6.71
CA ASN A 136 0.77 -13.29 7.50
C ASN A 136 -0.69 -12.96 7.86
N GLU A 137 -0.98 -11.70 8.21
CA GLU A 137 -2.36 -11.24 8.45
C GLU A 137 -3.22 -11.36 7.18
N PHE A 138 -2.67 -11.08 5.99
CA PHE A 138 -3.40 -11.20 4.73
C PHE A 138 -3.55 -12.65 4.28
N ILE A 139 -2.58 -13.54 4.52
CA ILE A 139 -2.71 -14.94 4.14
C ILE A 139 -3.68 -15.68 5.07
N CYS A 140 -3.53 -15.49 6.39
CA CYS A 140 -4.30 -16.24 7.39
C CYS A 140 -5.64 -15.57 7.75
N GLY A 141 -5.73 -14.24 7.61
CA GLY A 141 -6.83 -13.43 8.13
C GLY A 141 -7.60 -12.62 7.09
N TYR A 142 -7.35 -12.79 5.77
CA TYR A 142 -7.94 -11.96 4.72
C TYR A 142 -9.46 -11.80 4.82
N SER A 143 -10.18 -12.84 5.23
CA SER A 143 -11.64 -12.84 5.25
C SER A 143 -12.24 -11.98 6.38
N LYS A 144 -11.44 -11.62 7.39
CA LYS A 144 -11.90 -10.91 8.60
C LYS A 144 -11.21 -9.58 8.83
N THR A 145 -10.11 -9.31 8.11
CA THR A 145 -9.33 -8.09 8.32
C THR A 145 -9.95 -6.89 7.60
N PRO A 146 -10.10 -5.73 8.27
CA PRO A 146 -10.58 -4.51 7.61
C PRO A 146 -9.51 -3.89 6.71
N LEU A 147 -8.25 -4.31 6.85
CA LEU A 147 -7.09 -3.76 6.14
C LEU A 147 -7.20 -3.90 4.60
N LEU A 148 -7.93 -4.92 4.14
CA LEU A 148 -8.13 -5.20 2.73
C LEU A 148 -9.41 -4.57 2.15
N LEU A 149 -10.23 -3.86 2.95
CA LEU A 149 -11.42 -3.19 2.44
C LEU A 149 -11.06 -2.13 1.39
N PRO A 150 -11.84 -1.97 0.31
CA PRO A 150 -11.58 -0.96 -0.71
C PRO A 150 -11.66 0.46 -0.12
N PHE A 151 -10.79 1.39 -0.52
CA PHE A 151 -10.75 2.73 0.09
C PHE A 151 -12.00 3.53 -0.24
N THR A 152 -12.28 3.69 -1.54
CA THR A 152 -13.36 4.58 -2.00
C THR A 152 -14.72 3.91 -1.91
N SER A 153 -14.81 2.62 -2.25
CA SER A 153 -16.06 1.88 -2.30
C SER A 153 -16.60 1.56 -0.91
N TYR A 154 -15.74 1.46 0.12
CA TYR A 154 -16.16 1.25 1.51
C TYR A 154 -16.52 2.56 2.23
N ASN A 155 -15.51 3.37 2.53
CA ASN A 155 -15.59 4.69 3.15
C ASN A 155 -14.17 5.29 3.19
N ILE A 156 -13.90 6.29 2.34
CA ILE A 156 -12.54 6.83 2.19
C ILE A 156 -11.99 7.46 3.48
N ARG A 157 -12.84 8.01 4.34
CA ARG A 157 -12.42 8.67 5.59
C ARG A 157 -11.97 7.65 6.63
N GLU A 158 -12.77 6.61 6.83
CA GLU A 158 -12.44 5.51 7.75
C GLU A 158 -11.19 4.77 7.27
N MET A 159 -11.08 4.51 5.96
CA MET A 159 -9.93 3.81 5.38
C MET A 159 -8.64 4.63 5.43
N ARG A 160 -8.71 5.96 5.28
CA ARG A 160 -7.56 6.85 5.51
C ARG A 160 -7.10 6.82 6.97
N THR A 161 -8.05 6.89 7.90
CA THR A 161 -7.74 6.82 9.34
C THR A 161 -7.09 5.47 9.70
N LEU A 162 -7.60 4.37 9.14
CA LEU A 162 -7.03 3.04 9.30
C LEU A 162 -5.59 2.98 8.76
N ALA A 163 -5.36 3.54 7.57
CA ALA A 163 -4.04 3.57 6.95
C ALA A 163 -3.03 4.37 7.77
N GLU A 164 -3.41 5.57 8.23
CA GLU A 164 -2.59 6.40 9.11
C GLU A 164 -2.24 5.68 10.42
N ASP A 165 -3.21 5.00 11.04
CA ASP A 165 -2.97 4.19 12.23
C ASP A 165 -1.99 3.04 11.95
N VAL A 166 -2.08 2.36 10.80
CA VAL A 166 -1.12 1.32 10.40
C VAL A 166 0.29 1.90 10.25
N PHE A 167 0.47 3.01 9.53
CA PHE A 167 1.79 3.59 9.31
C PHE A 167 2.43 4.09 10.59
N THR A 168 1.66 4.78 11.43
CA THR A 168 2.19 5.45 12.62
C THR A 168 2.35 4.51 13.80
N LYS A 169 1.52 3.47 13.93
CA LYS A 169 1.47 2.62 15.13
C LYS A 169 1.98 1.20 14.92
N LEU A 170 2.17 0.72 13.68
CA LEU A 170 2.66 -0.64 13.43
C LEU A 170 4.17 -0.68 13.17
N HIS A 171 4.69 0.24 12.33
CA HIS A 171 6.04 0.17 11.77
C HIS A 171 7.13 -0.07 12.83
N ARG A 172 7.23 0.84 13.81
CA ARG A 172 8.21 0.78 14.91
C ARG A 172 7.68 0.16 16.19
N ASN A 173 6.54 -0.51 16.15
CA ASN A 173 6.03 -1.18 17.34
C ASN A 173 6.74 -2.51 17.54
N GLU A 174 7.22 -2.76 18.75
CA GLU A 174 7.83 -4.04 19.13
C GLU A 174 6.78 -5.16 19.14
N ASP A 175 5.58 -4.89 19.66
CA ASP A 175 4.45 -5.81 19.68
C ASP A 175 3.47 -5.51 18.53
N LYS A 176 3.91 -5.86 17.31
CA LYS A 176 3.12 -5.71 16.08
C LYS A 176 1.75 -6.41 16.17
N LYS A 177 1.66 -7.52 16.91
CA LYS A 177 0.42 -8.30 17.09
C LYS A 177 -0.62 -7.52 17.90
N ASN A 178 -0.22 -6.95 19.04
CA ASN A 178 -1.13 -6.14 19.84
C ASN A 178 -1.45 -4.82 19.16
N ALA A 179 -0.47 -4.21 18.49
CA ALA A 179 -0.69 -2.98 17.70
C ALA A 179 -1.79 -3.18 16.65
N ILE A 180 -1.67 -4.21 15.79
CA ILE A 180 -2.70 -4.45 14.77
C ILE A 180 -4.06 -4.81 15.38
N LYS A 181 -4.09 -5.55 16.49
CA LYS A 181 -5.33 -5.86 17.20
C LYS A 181 -6.03 -4.58 17.68
N LYS A 182 -5.29 -3.65 18.27
CA LYS A 182 -5.84 -2.35 18.72
C LYS A 182 -6.35 -1.52 17.55
N ILE A 183 -5.61 -1.47 16.44
CA ILE A 183 -6.02 -0.77 15.21
C ILE A 183 -7.33 -1.35 14.66
N LYS A 184 -7.41 -2.68 14.53
CA LYS A 184 -8.62 -3.37 14.06
C LYS A 184 -9.81 -3.18 15.01
N ASN A 185 -9.60 -3.29 16.32
CA ASN A 185 -10.66 -3.08 17.30
C ASN A 185 -11.22 -1.65 17.25
N LYS A 186 -10.34 -0.64 17.08
CA LYS A 186 -10.76 0.75 16.91
C LYS A 186 -11.61 0.92 15.64
N PHE A 187 -11.18 0.31 14.53
CA PHE A 187 -11.95 0.32 13.29
C PHE A 187 -13.30 -0.37 13.45
N ASP A 188 -13.32 -1.57 14.04
CA ASP A 188 -14.52 -2.37 14.26
C ASP A 188 -15.53 -1.69 15.19
N TYR A 189 -15.06 -0.94 16.20
CA TYR A 189 -15.93 -0.17 17.08
C TYR A 189 -16.73 0.90 16.32
N ASN A 190 -16.11 1.54 15.33
CA ASN A 190 -16.73 2.61 14.54
C ASN A 190 -17.55 2.10 13.35
N ASN A 191 -17.37 0.84 12.95
CA ASN A 191 -17.87 0.33 11.68
C ASN A 191 -18.79 -0.87 11.87
N LYS A 192 -20.04 -0.75 11.39
CA LYS A 192 -21.07 -1.78 11.57
C LYS A 192 -20.74 -3.05 10.79
N LYS A 193 -20.88 -4.19 11.47
CA LYS A 193 -20.87 -5.53 10.88
C LYS A 193 -22.26 -6.14 10.90
N VAL A 194 -22.57 -6.96 9.92
CA VAL A 194 -23.83 -7.73 9.85
C VAL A 194 -23.53 -9.21 9.69
N LYS A 195 -24.40 -10.05 10.22
CA LYS A 195 -24.35 -11.49 10.00
C LYS A 195 -25.16 -11.83 8.75
N VAL A 196 -24.50 -12.47 7.80
CA VAL A 196 -25.11 -12.94 6.55
C VAL A 196 -25.14 -14.45 6.58
N LYS A 197 -26.30 -15.05 6.31
CA LYS A 197 -26.42 -16.50 6.12
C LYS A 197 -25.66 -16.92 4.87
N ILE A 198 -24.82 -17.93 5.01
CA ILE A 198 -24.13 -18.61 3.91
C ILE A 198 -24.62 -20.06 3.86
N GLU A 199 -24.17 -20.81 2.84
CA GLU A 199 -24.51 -22.22 2.68
C GLU A 199 -24.26 -23.04 3.96
N ASN A 200 -25.07 -24.09 4.14
CA ASN A 200 -25.04 -24.99 5.30
C ASN A 200 -25.41 -24.33 6.65
N ASN A 201 -26.35 -23.38 6.65
CA ASN A 201 -26.85 -22.68 7.85
C ASN A 201 -25.75 -21.98 8.67
N LYS A 202 -24.60 -21.69 8.06
CA LYS A 202 -23.53 -20.93 8.71
C LYS A 202 -23.80 -19.43 8.56
N GLU A 203 -23.34 -18.65 9.53
CA GLU A 203 -23.36 -17.19 9.46
C GLU A 203 -21.94 -16.66 9.24
N LEU A 204 -21.81 -15.66 8.37
CA LEU A 204 -20.58 -14.92 8.17
C LEU A 204 -20.78 -13.48 8.60
N GLU A 205 -19.92 -13.02 9.51
CA GLU A 205 -19.85 -11.61 9.87
C GLU A 205 -19.16 -10.82 8.75
N CYS A 206 -19.86 -9.84 8.19
CA CYS A 206 -19.42 -9.03 7.05
C CYS A 206 -19.42 -7.55 7.41
N TYR A 207 -18.46 -6.79 6.88
CA TYR A 207 -18.48 -5.34 7.03
C TYR A 207 -19.59 -4.73 6.17
N THR A 208 -20.17 -3.63 6.66
CA THR A 208 -21.09 -2.81 5.87
C THR A 208 -20.49 -1.43 5.63
N GLY A 209 -20.67 -0.90 4.43
CA GLY A 209 -20.13 0.40 4.01
C GLY A 209 -20.86 0.90 2.78
N ASN A 210 -21.10 2.20 2.70
CA ASN A 210 -21.83 2.82 1.59
C ASN A 210 -23.15 2.13 1.20
N GLY A 211 -23.87 1.52 2.15
CA GLY A 211 -25.11 0.77 1.89
C GLY A 211 -24.92 -0.58 1.18
N MET A 212 -23.71 -1.14 1.22
CA MET A 212 -23.37 -2.46 0.70
C MET A 212 -22.84 -3.38 1.80
N ILE A 213 -22.95 -4.68 1.58
CA ILE A 213 -22.32 -5.72 2.40
C ILE A 213 -21.07 -6.20 1.70
N PHE A 214 -19.93 -6.21 2.38
CA PHE A 214 -18.64 -6.67 1.86
C PHE A 214 -18.38 -8.10 2.30
N LYS A 215 -18.84 -9.07 1.50
CA LYS A 215 -18.66 -10.49 1.79
C LYS A 215 -17.32 -10.98 1.22
N SER A 216 -16.49 -11.61 2.05
CA SER A 216 -15.24 -12.21 1.54
C SER A 216 -15.54 -13.37 0.58
N PRO A 217 -14.69 -13.64 -0.43
CA PRO A 217 -15.00 -14.55 -1.54
C PRO A 217 -14.85 -16.03 -1.15
N GLY A 218 -14.41 -16.32 0.08
CA GLY A 218 -14.11 -17.67 0.55
C GLY A 218 -13.13 -18.40 -0.38
N LYS A 219 -13.59 -19.49 -1.00
CA LYS A 219 -12.83 -20.28 -1.97
C LYS A 219 -12.87 -19.72 -3.40
N HIS A 220 -13.81 -18.83 -3.72
CA HIS A 220 -14.04 -18.31 -5.08
C HIS A 220 -13.10 -17.14 -5.40
N LYS A 221 -11.79 -17.40 -5.39
CA LYS A 221 -10.79 -16.39 -5.75
C LYS A 221 -10.66 -16.33 -7.27
N HIS A 222 -10.78 -15.12 -7.82
CA HIS A 222 -10.63 -14.89 -9.25
C HIS A 222 -9.40 -14.01 -9.45
N GLY A 223 -8.28 -14.66 -9.83
CA GLY A 223 -6.96 -14.06 -9.95
C GLY A 223 -6.96 -12.70 -10.66
N VAL A 224 -6.10 -11.80 -10.21
CA VAL A 224 -5.93 -10.46 -10.81
C VAL A 224 -5.23 -10.55 -12.17
N LYS A 225 -4.60 -11.70 -12.49
CA LYS A 225 -3.84 -11.99 -13.73
C LYS A 225 -4.60 -11.74 -15.06
N LYS A 226 -5.90 -11.38 -15.03
CA LYS A 226 -6.67 -10.96 -16.23
C LYS A 226 -6.83 -9.44 -16.39
N LEU A 227 -6.36 -8.63 -15.46
CA LEU A 227 -6.12 -7.21 -15.72
C LEU A 227 -4.86 -7.14 -16.59
N GLY A 228 -5.02 -7.30 -17.91
CA GLY A 228 -4.01 -6.83 -18.83
C GLY A 228 -3.81 -5.33 -18.63
N LEU A 229 -2.65 -4.81 -19.02
CA LEU A 229 -2.43 -3.39 -19.28
C LEU A 229 -3.39 -2.95 -20.40
N THR A 230 -4.66 -2.79 -20.06
CA THR A 230 -5.66 -2.18 -20.93
C THR A 230 -5.45 -0.67 -20.82
N GLU A 231 -5.65 0.05 -21.93
CA GLU A 231 -5.43 1.51 -22.03
C GLU A 231 -6.20 2.33 -20.97
N THR A 232 -7.14 1.71 -20.27
CA THR A 232 -8.02 2.33 -19.28
C THR A 232 -7.43 2.45 -17.87
N HIS A 233 -6.40 1.67 -17.51
CA HIS A 233 -5.85 1.64 -16.15
C HIS A 233 -4.45 2.25 -16.05
N ILE A 234 -4.26 3.15 -15.08
CA ILE A 234 -2.95 3.72 -14.76
C ILE A 234 -2.09 2.72 -13.96
N ARG A 235 -0.77 2.86 -14.03
CA ARG A 235 0.19 1.91 -13.44
C ARG A 235 0.04 1.73 -11.93
N THR A 236 -0.36 2.77 -11.21
CA THR A 236 -0.66 2.72 -9.77
C THR A 236 -1.82 1.77 -9.44
N CYS A 237 -2.76 1.56 -10.36
CA CYS A 237 -3.85 0.60 -10.18
C CYS A 237 -3.32 -0.84 -10.04
N PHE A 238 -2.28 -1.20 -10.80
CA PHE A 238 -1.68 -2.54 -10.78
C PHE A 238 -0.89 -2.80 -9.51
N VAL A 239 -0.04 -1.85 -9.11
CA VAL A 239 0.69 -1.94 -7.84
C VAL A 239 -0.29 -2.06 -6.68
N SER A 240 -1.37 -1.27 -6.69
CA SER A 240 -2.42 -1.34 -5.65
C SER A 240 -3.22 -2.63 -5.68
N ALA A 241 -3.34 -3.29 -6.84
CA ALA A 241 -4.01 -4.58 -6.94
C ALA A 241 -3.19 -5.72 -6.30
N ILE A 242 -1.86 -5.55 -6.23
CA ILE A 242 -0.94 -6.57 -5.74
C ILE A 242 -0.57 -6.31 -4.27
N PHE A 243 -0.38 -5.05 -3.88
CA PHE A 243 0.11 -4.69 -2.54
C PHE A 243 -0.88 -3.85 -1.75
N ARG A 244 -0.87 -4.11 -0.44
CA ARG A 244 -1.52 -3.33 0.59
C ARG A 244 -0.57 -3.12 1.76
N PHE A 245 -0.36 -1.88 2.19
CA PHE A 245 0.54 -1.51 3.29
C PHE A 245 1.92 -2.17 3.13
N GLY A 246 2.44 -2.17 1.90
CA GLY A 246 3.71 -2.77 1.53
C GLY A 246 3.69 -4.29 1.36
N SER A 247 2.63 -4.98 1.76
CA SER A 247 2.53 -6.45 1.74
C SER A 247 1.67 -6.95 0.59
N LYS A 248 2.09 -8.08 0.01
CA LYS A 248 1.35 -8.73 -1.06
C LYS A 248 -0.02 -9.23 -0.57
N ILE A 249 -1.06 -8.95 -1.33
CA ILE A 249 -2.40 -9.45 -1.09
C ILE A 249 -2.52 -10.86 -1.68
N VAL A 250 -3.37 -11.70 -1.09
CA VAL A 250 -3.76 -12.98 -1.66
C VAL A 250 -4.28 -12.80 -3.08
N ASP A 251 -3.71 -13.52 -4.05
CA ASP A 251 -4.11 -13.38 -5.45
C ASP A 251 -5.61 -13.69 -5.64
N GLY A 252 -6.25 -12.84 -6.43
CA GLY A 252 -7.67 -12.92 -6.74
C GLY A 252 -8.62 -12.59 -5.60
N PHE A 253 -8.12 -12.06 -4.48
CA PHE A 253 -8.97 -11.60 -3.39
C PHE A 253 -9.80 -10.39 -3.81
N HIS A 254 -11.11 -10.47 -3.58
CA HIS A 254 -12.11 -9.43 -3.82
C HIS A 254 -13.27 -9.64 -2.82
N TYR A 255 -14.11 -8.63 -2.63
CA TYR A 255 -15.36 -8.76 -1.90
C TYR A 255 -16.53 -8.91 -2.87
N ASP A 256 -17.39 -9.88 -2.61
CA ASP A 256 -18.69 -10.03 -3.26
C ASP A 256 -19.67 -9.05 -2.60
N CYS A 257 -19.88 -7.92 -3.24
CA CYS A 257 -20.65 -6.81 -2.69
C CYS A 257 -22.11 -6.90 -3.12
N THR A 258 -23.03 -6.93 -2.16
CA THR A 258 -24.48 -6.90 -2.37
C THR A 258 -25.11 -5.69 -1.70
N ASN A 259 -26.35 -5.37 -2.06
CA ASN A 259 -27.10 -4.30 -1.43
C ASN A 259 -27.47 -4.69 0.02
N LEU A 260 -27.19 -3.80 0.98
CA LEU A 260 -27.52 -4.02 2.39
C LEU A 260 -29.00 -4.26 2.64
N HIS A 261 -29.86 -3.65 1.83
CA HIS A 261 -31.32 -3.75 1.97
C HIS A 261 -31.96 -4.77 1.00
N GLY A 262 -31.15 -5.61 0.37
CA GLY A 262 -31.60 -6.56 -0.65
C GLY A 262 -31.79 -5.93 -2.04
N GLY A 263 -32.07 -6.78 -3.03
CA GLY A 263 -32.17 -6.38 -4.43
C GLY A 263 -30.82 -5.98 -5.04
N ASN A 264 -30.87 -5.29 -6.18
CA ASN A 264 -29.67 -4.92 -6.93
C ASN A 264 -28.87 -3.83 -6.21
N VAL A 265 -27.54 -3.91 -6.32
CA VAL A 265 -26.65 -2.78 -6.10
C VAL A 265 -26.89 -1.76 -7.21
N ASN A 266 -27.54 -0.64 -6.86
CA ASN A 266 -27.80 0.49 -7.76
C ASN A 266 -27.05 1.74 -7.24
N LYS A 267 -25.77 1.87 -7.58
CA LYS A 267 -24.88 2.90 -7.02
C LYS A 267 -23.91 3.45 -8.05
N LYS A 268 -23.58 4.73 -7.88
CA LYS A 268 -22.40 5.34 -8.51
C LYS A 268 -21.18 5.01 -7.64
N LEU A 269 -20.22 4.28 -8.18
CA LEU A 269 -18.98 3.91 -7.48
C LEU A 269 -17.77 4.49 -8.20
N ILE A 270 -16.76 4.86 -7.44
CA ILE A 270 -15.47 5.33 -7.95
C ILE A 270 -14.57 4.10 -8.10
N ASN A 271 -14.04 3.87 -9.30
CA ASN A 271 -13.13 2.76 -9.56
C ASN A 271 -11.67 3.12 -9.22
N CYS A 272 -10.76 2.15 -9.35
CA CYS A 272 -9.33 2.30 -9.10
C CYS A 272 -8.62 3.42 -9.91
N CYS A 273 -9.24 3.92 -10.99
CA CYS A 273 -8.75 5.05 -11.79
C CYS A 273 -9.33 6.40 -11.36
N GLY A 274 -10.13 6.43 -10.29
CA GLY A 274 -10.84 7.63 -9.85
C GLY A 274 -12.07 7.97 -10.70
N LYS A 275 -12.48 7.10 -11.64
CA LYS A 275 -13.64 7.34 -12.51
C LYS A 275 -14.91 6.84 -11.83
N GLY A 276 -15.94 7.68 -11.80
CA GLY A 276 -17.25 7.34 -11.24
C GLY A 276 -18.17 6.71 -12.28
N GLU A 277 -18.61 5.48 -12.05
CA GLU A 277 -19.49 4.72 -12.94
C GLU A 277 -20.76 4.28 -12.21
N ASN A 278 -21.88 4.21 -12.93
CA ASN A 278 -23.14 3.70 -12.39
C ASN A 278 -23.21 2.19 -12.59
N TYR A 279 -23.45 1.46 -11.50
CA TYR A 279 -23.63 0.02 -11.52
C TYR A 279 -25.04 -0.34 -11.09
N LYS A 280 -25.65 -1.29 -11.83
CA LYS A 280 -26.97 -1.87 -11.54
C LYS A 280 -26.90 -3.39 -11.71
N ASN A 281 -26.44 -4.09 -10.68
CA ASN A 281 -26.21 -5.55 -10.71
C ASN A 281 -26.70 -6.19 -9.41
N GLU A 282 -27.04 -7.48 -9.43
CA GLU A 282 -27.40 -8.23 -8.21
C GLU A 282 -26.26 -8.21 -7.18
N TYR A 283 -25.03 -8.41 -7.67
CA TYR A 283 -23.80 -8.30 -6.90
C TYR A 283 -22.66 -7.72 -7.75
N ILE A 284 -21.63 -7.21 -7.09
CA ILE A 284 -20.46 -6.60 -7.72
C ILE A 284 -19.20 -7.08 -7.00
N ASN A 285 -18.17 -7.47 -7.74
CA ASN A 285 -16.90 -7.85 -7.15
C ASN A 285 -16.03 -6.60 -7.01
N ILE A 286 -15.66 -6.24 -5.78
CA ILE A 286 -14.83 -5.07 -5.51
C ILE A 286 -13.51 -5.51 -4.86
N TYR A 287 -12.40 -5.16 -5.49
CA TYR A 287 -11.06 -5.52 -5.05
C TYR A 287 -10.51 -4.49 -4.05
N PRO A 288 -9.48 -4.82 -3.23
CA PRO A 288 -8.90 -3.90 -2.25
C PRO A 288 -8.41 -2.57 -2.81
N ASN A 289 -8.06 -2.53 -4.09
CA ASN A 289 -7.63 -1.34 -4.83
C ASN A 289 -8.77 -0.56 -5.48
N ASP A 290 -10.03 -0.85 -5.14
CA ASP A 290 -11.23 -0.27 -5.75
C ASP A 290 -11.41 -0.65 -7.23
N PHE A 291 -10.74 -1.70 -7.73
CA PHE A 291 -11.11 -2.26 -9.03
C PHE A 291 -12.49 -2.93 -8.91
N ILE A 292 -13.37 -2.64 -9.87
CA ILE A 292 -14.75 -3.09 -9.87
C ILE A 292 -14.96 -4.03 -11.06
N ARG A 293 -15.50 -5.22 -10.78
CA ARG A 293 -15.86 -6.20 -11.78
C ARG A 293 -17.31 -6.63 -11.59
N THR A 294 -18.11 -6.48 -12.62
CA THR A 294 -19.45 -7.05 -12.69
C THR A 294 -19.41 -8.32 -13.55
N LYS A 295 -20.34 -9.25 -13.33
CA LYS A 295 -20.66 -10.19 -14.41
C LYS A 295 -21.31 -9.38 -15.53
N LYS A 296 -20.90 -9.65 -16.77
CA LYS A 296 -21.70 -9.29 -17.94
C LYS A 296 -22.87 -10.25 -18.04
#